data_AF-A0A2S5D0Q2-F1
#
_entry.id   AF-A0A2S5D0Q2-F1
#
_cell.length_a   1.000
_cell.length_b   1.000
_cell.length_c   1.000
_cell.angle_alpha   90.00
_cell.angle_beta   90.00
_cell.angle_gamma   90.00
#
_symmetry.space_group_name_H-M   'P 1'
#
loop_
_entity.id
_entity.type
_entity.pdbx_description
1 polymer ?
#
loop_
_entity_poly.entity_id
_entity_poly.type
_entity_poly.pdbx_seq_one_letter_code
_entity_poly.pdbx_strand_id
1 'polypeptide(L)'
;MEIYNMNLNIHYSAPQEVWDKLERLYREMPNWNHFVNGCPQWYGSDGKLIEVSIESSGLQFYAQLPSEEWNEWITLFKKRATKLLGYEVGEPEDGFAFHYYD
;
A
#
# COMPACT_ATOMS: atom_id res chain seq x y z
N MET A 1 -19.55 2.26 5.56
CA MET A 1 -18.08 2.07 5.54
C MET A 1 -17.87 0.61 5.32
N GLU A 2 -17.03 0.27 4.35
CA GLU A 2 -16.72 -1.10 4.01
C GLU A 2 -15.31 -1.43 4.49
N ILE A 3 -15.04 -2.73 4.64
CA ILE A 3 -13.71 -3.23 4.97
C ILE A 3 -13.08 -3.79 3.69
N TYR A 4 -11.83 -3.43 3.45
CA TYR A 4 -11.02 -3.91 2.34
C TYR A 4 -9.76 -4.56 2.86
N ASN A 5 -9.41 -5.68 2.26
CA ASN A 5 -8.12 -6.35 2.44
C ASN A 5 -7.53 -6.55 1.04
N MET A 6 -6.30 -6.12 0.84
CA MET A 6 -5.65 -6.17 -0.48
C MET A 6 -4.17 -6.46 -0.32
N ASN A 7 -3.63 -7.36 -1.14
CA ASN A 7 -2.21 -7.64 -1.20
C ASN A 7 -1.65 -7.13 -2.51
N LEU A 8 -0.62 -6.29 -2.47
CA LEU A 8 0.10 -5.87 -3.68
C LEU A 8 1.36 -6.71 -3.89
N ASN A 9 1.68 -6.95 -5.17
CA ASN A 9 2.83 -7.73 -5.65
C ASN A 9 4.22 -7.12 -5.36
N ILE A 10 4.37 -6.38 -4.26
CA ILE A 10 5.63 -5.91 -3.73
C ILE A 10 6.10 -6.95 -2.71
N HIS A 11 7.11 -7.73 -3.08
CA HIS A 11 7.58 -8.85 -2.27
C HIS A 11 8.24 -8.37 -0.97
N TYR A 12 8.00 -9.07 0.15
CA TYR A 12 8.56 -8.70 1.46
C TYR A 12 10.09 -8.68 1.51
N SER A 13 10.74 -9.44 0.63
CA SER A 13 12.20 -9.48 0.51
C SER A 13 12.78 -8.33 -0.33
N ALA A 14 11.98 -7.33 -0.71
CA ALA A 14 12.48 -6.18 -1.45
C ALA A 14 13.65 -5.51 -0.68
N PRO A 15 14.67 -5.00 -1.38
CA PRO A 15 15.82 -4.37 -0.75
C PRO A 15 15.42 -3.06 -0.05
N GLN A 16 16.22 -2.62 0.91
CA GLN A 16 15.96 -1.41 1.70
C GLN A 16 15.68 -0.17 0.84
N GLU A 17 16.36 -0.01 -0.30
CA GLU A 17 16.15 1.12 -1.21
C GLU A 17 14.71 1.21 -1.72
N VAL A 18 14.03 0.07 -1.91
CA VAL A 18 12.62 0.01 -2.32
C VAL A 18 11.73 0.48 -1.19
N TRP A 19 12.00 0.03 0.04
CA TRP A 19 11.26 0.45 1.23
C TRP A 19 11.47 1.95 1.52
N ASP A 20 12.68 2.48 1.32
CA ASP A 20 12.97 3.91 1.47
C ASP A 20 12.17 4.75 0.45
N LYS A 21 12.05 4.26 -0.79
CA LYS A 21 11.21 4.88 -1.83
C LYS A 21 9.74 4.84 -1.43
N LEU A 22 9.25 3.68 -0.98
CA LEU A 22 7.86 3.50 -0.57
C LEU A 22 7.51 4.32 0.67
N GLU A 23 8.41 4.47 1.64
CA GLU A 23 8.20 5.32 2.82
C GLU A 23 8.00 6.79 2.42
N ARG A 24 8.78 7.28 1.46
CA ARG A 24 8.58 8.64 0.91
C ARG A 24 7.21 8.75 0.25
N LEU A 25 6.83 7.76 -0.56
CA LEU A 25 5.50 7.72 -1.16
C LEU A 25 4.40 7.71 -0.08
N TYR A 26 4.56 6.95 1.01
CA TYR A 26 3.54 6.87 2.06
C TYR A 26 3.20 8.24 2.65
N ARG A 27 4.24 9.02 2.94
CA ARG A 27 4.13 10.38 3.48
C ARG A 27 3.52 11.38 2.50
N GLU A 28 3.62 11.10 1.20
CA GLU A 28 3.05 11.91 0.11
C GLU A 28 1.61 11.52 -0.26
N MET A 29 1.07 10.43 0.31
CA MET A 29 -0.30 10.00 0.05
C MET A 29 -1.30 10.82 0.87
N PRO A 30 -2.51 11.10 0.34
CA PRO A 30 -3.51 11.88 1.04
C PRO A 30 -3.86 11.28 2.41
N ASN A 31 -4.05 12.15 3.40
CA ASN A 31 -4.43 11.79 4.77
C ASN A 31 -3.37 10.95 5.50
N TRP A 32 -2.10 11.08 5.11
CA TRP A 32 -0.98 10.53 5.87
C TRP A 32 -1.08 10.95 7.33
N ASN A 33 -0.98 9.98 8.22
CA ASN A 33 -1.06 10.21 9.65
C ASN A 33 0.35 10.06 10.26
N HIS A 34 0.75 8.82 10.57
CA HIS A 34 2.07 8.46 11.08
C HIS A 34 2.22 6.93 11.08
N PHE A 35 3.34 6.45 11.60
CA PHE A 35 3.54 5.03 11.87
C PHE A 35 2.98 4.66 13.23
N VAL A 36 2.12 3.65 13.29
CA VAL A 36 1.60 3.05 14.53
C VAL A 36 2.15 1.64 14.64
N ASN A 37 2.91 1.36 15.70
CA ASN A 37 3.59 0.08 15.92
C ASN A 37 4.47 -0.38 14.73
N GLY A 38 5.04 0.57 13.98
CA GLY A 38 5.87 0.28 12.80
C GLY A 38 5.10 0.14 11.49
N CYS A 39 3.76 0.15 11.52
CA CYS A 39 2.92 0.11 10.33
C CYS A 39 2.54 1.53 9.88
N PRO A 40 2.72 1.90 8.60
CA PRO A 40 2.22 3.16 8.07
C PRO A 40 0.69 3.23 8.18
N GLN A 41 0.15 4.35 8.65
CA GLN A 41 -1.29 4.60 8.70
C GLN A 41 -1.70 5.91 8.01
N TRP A 42 -2.88 5.88 7.40
CA TRP A 42 -3.61 7.03 6.89
C TRP A 42 -4.98 7.08 7.53
N TYR A 43 -5.51 8.28 7.67
CA TYR A 43 -6.69 8.50 8.49
C TYR A 43 -6.41 8.02 9.94
N GLY A 44 -7.37 8.16 10.86
CA GLY A 44 -7.12 7.87 12.28
C GLY A 44 -7.99 8.66 13.26
N SER A 45 -8.78 9.59 12.74
CA SER A 45 -9.94 10.16 13.40
C SER A 45 -11.17 9.95 12.51
N ASP A 46 -12.35 9.88 13.12
CA ASP A 46 -13.65 9.75 12.43
C ASP A 46 -13.99 8.35 11.87
N GLY A 47 -13.31 7.30 12.38
CA GLY A 47 -13.63 5.90 12.08
C GLY A 47 -13.15 5.39 10.72
N LYS A 48 -12.42 6.22 9.96
CA LYS A 48 -11.70 5.83 8.75
C LYS A 48 -10.27 5.41 9.09
N LEU A 49 -9.78 4.39 8.40
CA LEU A 49 -8.43 3.86 8.59
C LEU A 49 -7.92 3.23 7.31
N ILE A 50 -6.66 3.48 6.98
CA ILE A 50 -5.85 2.61 6.13
C ILE A 50 -4.60 2.28 6.92
N GLU A 51 -4.24 1.01 6.99
CA GLU A 51 -2.95 0.57 7.49
C GLU A 51 -2.29 -0.39 6.51
N VAL A 52 -0.97 -0.42 6.56
CA VAL A 52 -0.15 -1.26 5.68
C VAL A 52 0.80 -2.10 6.51
N SER A 53 0.96 -3.36 6.13
CA SER A 53 1.91 -4.29 6.73
C SER A 53 2.71 -5.02 5.64
N ILE A 54 3.91 -5.46 6.00
CA ILE A 54 4.77 -6.27 5.13
C ILE A 54 4.53 -7.73 5.49
N GLU A 55 3.96 -8.49 4.56
CA GLU A 55 3.58 -9.89 4.78
C GLU A 55 4.20 -10.82 3.73
N SER A 56 4.24 -12.11 4.00
CA SER A 56 4.74 -13.10 3.01
C SER A 56 3.90 -13.11 1.71
N SER A 57 2.65 -12.64 1.78
CA SER A 57 1.75 -12.47 0.64
C SER A 57 1.93 -11.15 -0.12
N GLY A 58 2.92 -10.32 0.26
CA GLY A 58 3.18 -9.02 -0.35
C GLY A 58 2.91 -7.84 0.59
N LEU A 59 2.77 -6.65 0.01
CA LEU A 59 2.40 -5.46 0.76
C LEU A 59 0.90 -5.48 1.03
N GLN A 60 0.52 -5.78 2.27
CA GLN A 60 -0.86 -5.95 2.67
C GLN A 60 -1.45 -4.61 3.12
N PHE A 61 -2.64 -4.30 2.62
CA PHE A 61 -3.46 -3.17 3.00
C PHE A 61 -4.71 -3.68 3.73
N TYR A 62 -4.97 -3.09 4.89
CA TYR A 62 -6.28 -3.11 5.53
C TYR A 62 -6.87 -1.71 5.46
N ALA A 63 -8.13 -1.58 5.04
CA ALA A 63 -8.81 -0.29 5.00
C ALA A 63 -10.26 -0.39 5.47
N GLN A 64 -10.71 0.64 6.17
CA GLN A 64 -12.10 0.88 6.54
C GLN A 64 -12.53 2.26 6.04
N LEU A 65 -13.14 2.32 4.86
CA LEU A 65 -13.52 3.57 4.17
C LEU A 65 -14.83 3.41 3.39
N PRO A 66 -15.48 4.52 2.97
CA PRO A 66 -16.43 4.49 1.86
C PRO A 66 -15.77 3.98 0.57
N SER A 67 -16.50 3.22 -0.23
CA SER A 67 -15.95 2.52 -1.41
C SER A 67 -15.31 3.45 -2.43
N GLU A 68 -15.92 4.61 -2.66
CA GLU A 68 -15.41 5.62 -3.60
C GLU A 68 -14.05 6.15 -3.13
N GLU A 69 -13.93 6.54 -1.86
CA GLU A 69 -12.67 7.02 -1.28
C GLU A 69 -11.57 5.95 -1.31
N TRP A 70 -11.91 4.70 -0.98
CA TRP A 70 -10.96 3.60 -1.07
C TRP A 70 -10.47 3.40 -2.50
N ASN A 71 -11.39 3.33 -3.47
CA ASN A 71 -11.06 3.10 -4.88
C ASN A 71 -10.17 4.21 -5.44
N GLU A 72 -10.47 5.47 -5.12
CA GLU A 72 -9.62 6.61 -5.50
C GLU A 72 -8.23 6.51 -4.88
N TRP A 73 -8.17 6.23 -3.57
CA TRP A 73 -6.92 6.19 -2.82
C TRP A 73 -6.00 5.05 -3.31
N ILE A 74 -6.54 3.83 -3.45
CA ILE A 74 -5.75 2.66 -3.86
C ILE A 74 -5.34 2.74 -5.33
N THR A 75 -6.18 3.32 -6.19
CA THR A 75 -5.82 3.58 -7.60
C THR A 75 -4.65 4.56 -7.69
N LEU A 76 -4.68 5.64 -6.88
CA LEU A 76 -3.58 6.59 -6.81
C LEU A 76 -2.30 5.92 -6.30
N PHE A 77 -2.40 5.10 -5.25
CA PHE A 77 -1.26 4.38 -4.70
C PHE A 77 -0.63 3.45 -5.74
N LYS A 78 -1.40 2.52 -6.33
CA LYS A 78 -0.94 1.57 -7.35
C LYS A 78 -0.26 2.30 -8.53
N LYS A 79 -0.85 3.41 -9.00
CA LYS A 79 -0.29 4.24 -10.09
C LYS A 79 1.05 4.86 -9.71
N ARG A 80 1.17 5.46 -8.52
CA ARG A 80 2.42 6.10 -8.06
C ARG A 80 3.50 5.07 -7.76
N ALA A 81 3.14 3.96 -7.11
CA ALA A 81 4.03 2.85 -6.83
C ALA A 81 4.57 2.22 -8.13
N THR A 82 3.71 1.98 -9.12
CA THR A 82 4.11 1.49 -10.45
C THR A 82 5.17 2.39 -11.08
N LYS A 83 4.92 3.70 -11.09
CA LYS A 83 5.87 4.67 -11.65
C LYS A 83 7.19 4.71 -10.86
N LEU A 84 7.12 4.61 -9.54
CA LEU A 84 8.26 4.71 -8.64
C LEU A 84 9.17 3.48 -8.69
N LEU A 85 8.58 2.29 -8.79
CA LEU A 85 9.29 1.01 -8.74
C LEU A 85 9.69 0.50 -10.13
N GLY A 86 9.06 0.99 -11.20
CA GLY A 86 9.41 0.63 -12.58
C GLY A 86 8.82 -0.69 -13.07
N TYR A 87 7.87 -1.28 -12.32
CA TYR A 87 7.07 -2.43 -12.73
C TYR A 87 5.62 -2.24 -12.31
N GLU A 88 4.70 -2.98 -12.93
CA GLU A 88 3.27 -2.86 -12.63
C GLU A 88 2.95 -3.35 -11.22
N VAL A 89 2.39 -2.46 -10.40
CA VAL A 89 1.94 -2.76 -9.04
C VAL A 89 0.45 -3.05 -9.02
N GLY A 90 0.09 -4.26 -8.60
CA GLY A 90 -1.29 -4.74 -8.56
C GLY A 90 -1.43 -5.98 -7.68
N GLU A 91 -2.61 -6.59 -7.70
CA GLU A 91 -2.92 -7.75 -6.86
C GLU A 91 -2.45 -9.04 -7.51
N PRO A 92 -1.75 -9.94 -6.78
CA PRO A 92 -1.37 -11.23 -7.32
C PRO A 92 -2.56 -12.07 -7.82
N GLU A 93 -3.73 -11.92 -7.18
CA GLU A 93 -4.98 -12.61 -7.57
C GLU A 93 -5.51 -12.17 -8.95
N ASP A 94 -5.21 -10.93 -9.35
CA ASP A 94 -5.53 -10.39 -10.69
C ASP A 94 -4.47 -10.75 -11.74
N GLY A 95 -3.45 -11.54 -11.37
CA GLY A 95 -2.39 -12.00 -12.27
C GLY A 95 -1.11 -11.16 -12.25
N PHE A 96 -0.95 -10.23 -11.29
CA PHE A 96 0.27 -9.45 -11.15
C PHE A 96 1.38 -10.29 -10.49
N ALA A 97 2.45 -10.57 -11.24
CA ALA A 97 3.58 -11.33 -10.71
C ALA A 97 4.37 -10.54 -9.66
N PHE A 98 4.88 -11.23 -8.64
CA PHE A 98 5.84 -10.63 -7.71
C PHE A 98 7.12 -10.23 -8.45
N HIS A 99 7.64 -9.06 -8.10
CA HIS A 99 8.96 -8.64 -8.51
C HIS A 99 10.00 -9.07 -7.47
N TYR A 100 11.00 -9.82 -7.91
CA TYR A 100 12.14 -10.23 -7.11
C TYR A 100 13.35 -9.38 -7.52
N TYR A 101 14.16 -8.99 -6.54
CA TYR A 101 15.34 -8.16 -6.74
C TYR A 101 16.58 -9.06 -6.59
N ASP A 102 17.50 -8.97 -7.56
CA ASP A 102 18.78 -9.70 -7.58
C ASP A 102 19.86 -9.00 -6.72
#